data_AF-A0A1C7DNW1-F1
#
_entry.id   AF-A0A1C7DNW1-F1
#
_cell.length_a   1.000
_cell.length_b   1.000
_cell.length_c   1.000
_cell.angle_alpha   90.00
_cell.angle_beta   90.00
_cell.angle_gamma   90.00
#
_symmetry.space_group_name_H-M   'P 1'
#
loop_
_entity.id
_entity.type
_entity.pdbx_description
1 polymer ?
#
loop_
_entity_poly.entity_id
_entity_poly.type
_entity_poly.pdbx_seq_one_letter_code
_entity_poly.pdbx_strand_id
1 'polypeptide(L)' 'MAEVFAEWFLLSLPEELNKEHSIVIMASELDLSSERVVRYLSAEHNLNINCIFFEFFKEGEQQFLDRTWLMDFQEVAVRT' A
#
# COMPACT_ATOMS: atom_id res chain seq x y z
N MET A 1 1.36 22.60 20.18
CA MET A 1 1.46 21.38 19.34
C MET A 1 1.82 21.72 17.90
N ALA A 2 1.07 22.59 17.22
CA ALA A 2 1.41 23.05 15.87
C ALA A 2 2.75 23.82 15.78
N GLU A 3 3.04 24.70 16.75
CA GLU A 3 4.34 25.42 16.81
C GLU A 3 5.52 24.45 16.92
N VAL A 4 5.46 23.48 17.84
CA VAL A 4 6.51 22.47 18.00
C VAL A 4 6.67 21.62 16.74
N PHE A 5 5.57 21.25 16.06
CA PHE A 5 5.65 20.51 14.80
C PHE A 5 6.37 21.34 13.72
N ALA A 6 6.00 22.61 13.56
CA ALA A 6 6.59 23.50 12.57
C ALA A 6 8.07 23.77 12.83
N GLU A 7 8.49 23.91 14.09
CA GLU A 7 9.90 24.05 14.46
C GLU A 7 10.73 22.82 14.08
N TRP A 8 10.18 21.61 14.26
CA TRP A 8 10.90 20.36 14.02
C TRP A 8 10.92 19.94 12.56
N PHE A 9 9.78 20.04 11.87
CA PHE A 9 9.62 19.56 10.50
C PHE A 9 9.73 20.66 9.45
N LEU A 10 9.86 21.93 9.87
CA LEU A 10 9.94 23.11 8.99
C LEU A 10 8.74 23.21 8.02
N LEU A 11 7.60 22.65 8.42
CA LEU A 11 6.37 22.58 7.65
C LEU A 11 5.19 22.92 8.56
N SER A 12 4.17 23.58 7.99
CA SER A 12 2.89 23.74 8.70
C SER A 12 2.25 22.38 8.94
N LEU A 13 1.49 22.27 10.02
CA LEU A 13 0.67 21.08 10.26
C LEU A 13 -0.27 20.89 9.05
N PRO A 14 -0.24 19.74 8.36
CA PRO A 14 -1.07 19.52 7.19
C PRO A 14 -2.54 19.39 7.58
N GLU A 15 -3.45 19.93 6.76
CA GLU A 15 -4.90 19.80 6.95
C GLU A 15 -5.38 18.38 6.63
N GLU A 16 -4.73 17.72 5.67
CA GLU A 16 -5.02 16.35 5.27
C GLU A 16 -3.76 15.49 5.38
N LEU A 17 -3.89 14.30 6.00
CA LEU A 17 -2.81 13.33 6.11
C LEU A 17 -3.01 12.19 5.10
N ASN A 18 -1.91 11.67 4.55
CA ASN A 18 -1.87 10.43 3.76
C ASN A 18 -2.67 10.43 2.44
N LYS A 19 -3.09 11.60 1.95
CA LYS A 19 -3.89 11.72 0.72
C LYS A 19 -3.11 11.73 -0.58
N GLU A 20 -1.91 12.29 -0.58
CA GLU A 20 -1.13 12.49 -1.80
C GLU A 20 -0.21 11.30 -2.17
N HIS A 21 -0.02 10.34 -1.25
CA HIS A 21 0.97 9.28 -1.42
C HIS A 21 0.34 7.90 -1.47
N SER A 22 0.57 7.18 -2.57
CA SER A 22 0.19 5.77 -2.76
C SER A 22 1.43 4.87 -2.82
N ILE A 23 1.39 3.74 -2.14
CA ILE A 23 2.48 2.77 -2.02
C ILE A 23 2.00 1.41 -2.54
N VAL A 24 2.70 0.86 -3.54
CA VAL A 24 2.46 -0.51 -4.03
C VAL A 24 3.72 -1.33 -3.83
N ILE A 25 3.59 -2.40 -3.05
CA ILE A 25 4.66 -3.38 -2.82
C ILE A 25 4.50 -4.50 -3.85
N MET A 26 5.57 -4.83 -4.57
CA MET A 26 5.61 -6.01 -5.43
C MET A 26 6.44 -7.09 -4.76
N ALA A 27 5.86 -8.27 -4.55
CA ALA A 27 6.53 -9.39 -3.92
C ALA A 27 6.13 -10.72 -4.57
N SER A 28 7.01 -11.72 -4.51
CA SER A 28 6.68 -13.10 -4.92
C SER A 28 5.83 -13.82 -3.88
N GLU A 29 6.04 -13.50 -2.61
CA GLU A 29 5.30 -14.01 -1.46
C GLU A 29 5.34 -12.97 -0.34
N LEU A 30 4.44 -13.09 0.63
CA LEU A 30 4.39 -12.22 1.81
C LEU A 30 4.13 -13.06 3.05
N ASP A 31 4.96 -12.90 4.08
CA ASP A 31 4.74 -13.59 5.34
C ASP A 31 3.56 -12.98 6.13
N LEU A 32 2.99 -13.75 7.06
CA LEU A 32 1.84 -13.34 7.88
C LEU A 32 2.08 -12.05 8.70
N SER A 33 3.31 -11.78 9.10
CA SER A 33 3.63 -10.57 9.85
C SER A 33 3.63 -9.34 8.96
N SER A 34 4.18 -9.46 7.74
CA SER A 34 4.20 -8.43 6.72
C SER A 34 2.79 -8.13 6.19
N GLU A 35 1.97 -9.17 5.95
CA GLU A 35 0.54 -9.00 5.61
C GLU A 35 -0.19 -8.19 6.67
N ARG A 36 0.01 -8.54 7.95
CA ARG A 36 -0.62 -7.84 9.07
C ARG A 36 -0.22 -6.36 9.11
N VAL A 37 1.05 -6.05 8.86
CA VAL A 37 1.53 -4.66 8.81
C VAL A 37 0.85 -3.89 7.67
N VAL A 38 0.81 -4.45 6.47
CA VAL A 38 0.18 -3.79 5.30
C VAL A 38 -1.31 -3.54 5.57
N ARG A 39 -2.03 -4.54 6.11
CA ARG A 39 -3.44 -4.40 6.48
C ARG A 39 -3.66 -3.36 7.57
N TYR A 40 -2.82 -3.35 8.61
CA TYR A 40 -2.91 -2.38 9.70
C TYR A 40 -2.70 -0.94 9.21
N LEU A 41 -1.67 -0.72 8.38
CA LEU A 41 -1.40 0.61 7.81
C LEU A 41 -2.54 1.08 6.91
N SER A 42 -3.12 0.17 6.11
CA SER A 42 -4.22 0.50 5.20
C SER A 42 -5.53 0.77 5.93
N ALA A 43 -5.93 -0.11 6.86
CA ALA A 43 -7.24 -0.06 7.51
C ALA A 43 -7.29 0.89 8.72
N GLU A 44 -6.25 0.91 9.55
CA GLU A 44 -6.26 1.67 10.81
C GLU A 44 -5.67 3.08 10.66
N HIS A 45 -4.73 3.27 9.72
CA HIS A 45 -4.03 4.55 9.50
C HIS A 45 -4.37 5.21 8.16
N ASN A 46 -5.33 4.63 7.43
CA ASN A 46 -5.84 5.16 6.17
C ASN A 46 -4.74 5.42 5.12
N LEU A 47 -3.62 4.70 5.20
CA LEU A 47 -2.54 4.81 4.22
C LEU A 47 -2.96 4.09 2.95
N ASN A 48 -2.75 4.75 1.81
CA ASN A 48 -2.93 4.12 0.52
C ASN A 48 -1.73 3.19 0.23
N ILE A 49 -1.76 1.99 0.83
CA ILE A 49 -0.73 0.96 0.71
C ILE A 49 -1.35 -0.40 0.38
N ASN A 50 -0.80 -1.09 -0.61
CA ASN A 50 -1.22 -2.46 -0.96
C ASN A 50 -0.03 -3.29 -1.48
N CYS A 51 -0.23 -4.60 -1.58
CA CYS A 51 0.75 -5.54 -2.14
C CYS A 51 0.16 -6.24 -3.37
N ILE A 52 0.96 -6.31 -4.44
CA ILE A 52 0.68 -7.05 -5.68
C ILE A 52 1.63 -8.25 -5.79
N PHE A 53 1.07 -9.39 -6.18
CA PHE A 53 1.78 -10.62 -6.45
C PHE A 53 1.68 -10.94 -7.93
N PHE A 54 2.76 -11.49 -8.50
CA PHE A 54 2.78 -11.96 -9.88
C PHE A 54 3.16 -13.43 -9.91
N GLU A 55 2.35 -14.21 -10.62
CA GLU A 55 2.60 -15.63 -10.83
C GLU A 55 2.78 -15.90 -12.31
N PHE A 56 3.84 -16.61 -12.64
CA PHE A 56 4.12 -17.01 -14.01
C PHE A 56 3.95 -18.52 -14.15
N PHE A 57 3.16 -18.93 -15.13
CA PHE A 57 2.96 -20.35 -15.44
C PHE A 57 2.94 -20.60 -16.95
N LYS A 58 3.16 -21.85 -17.33
CA LYS A 58 3.22 -22.29 -18.73
C LYS A 58 2.25 -23.42 -18.98
N GLU A 59 1.57 -23.39 -20.12
CA GLU A 59 0.73 -24.47 -20.62
C GLU A 59 1.14 -24.81 -22.05
N GLY A 60 1.89 -25.90 -22.22
CA GLY A 60 2.53 -26.23 -23.50
C GLY A 60 3.50 -25.12 -23.94
N GLU A 61 3.28 -24.57 -25.14
CA GLU A 61 4.05 -23.44 -25.68
C GLU A 61 3.55 -22.08 -25.19
N GLN A 62 2.40 -22.03 -24.51
CA GLN A 62 1.82 -20.78 -24.02
C GLN A 62 2.41 -20.38 -22.67
N GLN A 63 2.57 -19.07 -22.48
CA GLN A 63 3.09 -18.47 -21.26
C GLN A 63 2.07 -17.49 -20.71
N PHE A 64 1.83 -17.57 -19.41
CA PHE A 64 0.84 -16.76 -18.71
C PHE A 64 1.51 -16.02 -17.56
N LEU A 65 1.04 -14.81 -17.35
CA LEU A 65 1.38 -13.98 -16.20
C LEU A 65 0.07 -13.56 -15.54
N ASP A 66 -0.18 -14.07 -14.35
CA ASP A 66 -1.30 -13.68 -13.51
C ASP A 66 -0.86 -12.67 -12.44
N ARG A 67 -1.83 -11.93 -11.91
CA ARG A 67 -1.62 -10.99 -10.80
C ARG A 67 -2.73 -11.08 -9.78
N THR A 68 -2.37 -11.02 -8.51
CA THR A 68 -3.31 -10.94 -7.39
C THR A 68 -2.94 -9.79 -6.46
N TRP A 69 -3.92 -9.30 -5.70
CA TRP A 69 -3.72 -8.23 -4.71
C TRP A 69 -4.01 -8.76 -3.30
N LEU A 70 -3.28 -8.24 -2.31
CA LEU A 70 -3.52 -8.58 -0.90
C LEU A 70 -4.88 -8.08 -0.39
N MET A 71 -5.30 -6.89 -0.84
CA MET A 71 -6.58 -6.23 -0.55
C MET A 71 -7.21 -5.76 -1.86
N ASP A 72 -8.53 -5.58 -1.90
CA ASP A 72 -9.21 -5.07 -3.08
C ASP A 72 -8.61 -3.72 -3.51
N PHE A 73 -8.15 -3.65 -4.75
CA PHE A 73 -7.53 -2.45 -5.30
C PHE A 73 -8.50 -1.26 -5.32
N GLN A 74 -9.78 -1.47 -5.59
CA GLN A 74 -10.78 -0.41 -5.60
C GLN A 74 -11.03 0.12 -4.19
N GLU A 75 -11.00 -0.74 -3.17
CA GLU A 75 -11.16 -0.29 -1.78
C GLU A 75 -9.96 0.51 -1.26
N VAL A 76 -8.74 0.18 -1.71
CA VAL A 76 -7.51 0.85 -1.24
C VAL A 76 -7.18 2.10 -2.07
N ALA A 77 -7.32 2.04 -3.40
CA ALA A 77 -6.93 3.12 -4.31
C ALA A 77 -7.93 4.29 -4.37
N VAL A 78 -9.20 4.08 -4.01
CA VAL A 78 -10.26 5.10 -4.08
C VAL A 78 -10.31 5.99 -2.82
N ARG A 79 -9.36 5.85 -1.89
CA ARG A 79 -9.24 6.71 -0.70
C ARG A 79 -8.54 8.03 -1.07
N THR A 80 -9.19 8.83 -1.92
CA THR A 80 -8.76 10.19 -2.33
C THR A 80 -9.56 11.26 -1.59
#